data_AF-A0A7J6V7P7-F1
#
_entry.id   AF-A0A7J6V7P7-F1
#
_cell.length_a   1.000
_cell.length_b   1.000
_cell.length_c   1.000
_cell.angle_alpha   90.00
_cell.angle_beta   90.00
_cell.angle_gamma   90.00
#
_symmetry.space_group_name_H-M   'P 1'
#
loop_
_entity.id
_entity.type
_entity.pdbx_description
1 polymer ?
#
loop_
_entity_poly.entity_id
_entity_poly.type
_entity_poly.pdbx_seq_one_letter_code
_entity_poly.pdbx_strand_id
1 'polypeptide(L)'
;MEDGESENVFGNLNPQLFINEVINGVNDVVDEGFEVFEQQALELLGDVSEDETNQLRKDKGVSSISGIIQEALDKRLDMWEKYNLQHCFSVPEGFSLPKTDTSGDTLMDHDACTDAELDKQLDYLREKLSEERRKSEELQRELHAVRKQSITNMLAESVNESLKQLEQTSVQDSFQEMMKMAAELQGKMESLKKKGLAEMESSRTKRIYCPNNDQTLVHPVNGFSDMDLSSLQEFESF
;
A
#
# COMPACT_ATOMS: atom_id res chain seq x y z
N MET A 1 16.30 38.42 -20.96
CA MET A 1 16.21 37.62 -22.19
C MET A 1 17.57 37.66 -22.84
N GLU A 2 18.43 36.74 -22.44
CA GLU A 2 19.71 36.40 -23.10
C GLU A 2 19.83 34.87 -23.00
N ASP A 3 18.79 34.16 -23.48
CA ASP A 3 18.89 32.76 -23.86
C ASP A 3 19.26 32.78 -25.34
N GLY A 4 20.43 32.27 -25.73
CA GLY A 4 20.66 31.99 -27.15
C GLY A 4 22.11 31.82 -27.62
N GLU A 5 23.11 32.37 -26.92
CA GLU A 5 24.50 32.30 -27.43
C GLU A 5 25.37 31.25 -26.74
N SER A 6 25.13 30.93 -25.46
CA SER A 6 25.91 29.92 -24.72
C SER A 6 25.47 28.48 -24.98
N GLU A 7 24.20 28.26 -25.38
CA GLU A 7 23.64 26.92 -25.57
C GLU A 7 24.15 26.23 -26.85
N ASN A 8 24.54 27.02 -27.87
CA ASN A 8 25.02 26.47 -29.14
C ASN A 8 26.50 26.05 -29.13
N VAL A 9 27.21 26.28 -28.00
CA VAL A 9 28.65 25.97 -27.87
C VAL A 9 28.88 24.48 -27.65
N PHE A 10 27.97 23.83 -26.94
CA PHE A 10 28.08 22.42 -26.57
C PHE A 10 27.27 21.50 -27.50
N GLY A 11 26.77 22.04 -28.62
CA GLY A 11 25.97 21.30 -29.59
C GLY A 11 24.68 20.76 -28.97
N ASN A 12 24.50 19.43 -29.00
CA ASN A 12 23.31 18.76 -28.44
C ASN A 12 23.43 18.43 -26.94
N LEU A 13 24.55 18.75 -26.30
CA LEU A 13 24.74 18.48 -24.87
C LEU A 13 24.08 19.59 -24.06
N ASN A 14 23.09 19.24 -23.25
CA ASN A 14 22.58 20.13 -22.21
C ASN A 14 23.39 19.89 -20.92
N PRO A 15 24.20 20.86 -20.45
CA PRO A 15 25.04 20.71 -19.27
C PRO A 15 24.28 20.32 -18.00
N GLN A 16 23.08 20.88 -17.80
CA GLN A 16 22.27 20.59 -16.62
C GLN A 16 21.76 19.15 -16.64
N LEU A 17 21.30 18.65 -17.79
CA LEU A 17 20.86 17.26 -17.92
C LEU A 17 22.00 16.28 -17.66
N PHE A 18 23.19 16.57 -18.19
CA PHE A 18 24.37 15.74 -17.94
C PHE A 18 24.76 15.70 -16.46
N ILE A 19 24.81 16.87 -15.81
CA ILE A 19 25.13 16.98 -14.38
C ILE A 19 24.12 16.21 -13.53
N ASN A 20 22.83 16.36 -13.81
CA ASN A 20 21.77 15.66 -13.09
C ASN A 20 21.90 14.14 -13.24
N GLU A 21 22.22 13.64 -14.44
CA GLU A 21 22.42 12.21 -14.68
C GLU A 21 23.60 11.66 -13.86
N VAL A 22 24.70 12.41 -13.78
CA VAL A 22 25.87 12.02 -12.96
C VAL A 22 25.52 12.01 -11.48
N ILE A 23 24.80 13.03 -10.99
CA ILE A 23 24.35 13.10 -9.59
C ILE A 23 23.44 11.91 -9.26
N ASN A 24 22.46 11.62 -10.12
CA ASN A 24 21.56 10.48 -9.94
C ASN A 24 22.34 9.16 -9.92
N GLY A 25 23.25 8.94 -10.88
CA GLY A 25 24.06 7.72 -10.92
C GLY A 25 24.97 7.56 -9.70
N VAL A 26 25.49 8.65 -9.14
CA VAL A 26 26.25 8.60 -7.88
C VAL A 26 25.35 8.22 -6.70
N ASN A 27 24.16 8.79 -6.62
CA ASN A 27 23.20 8.45 -5.57
C ASN A 27 22.74 6.99 -5.66
N ASP A 28 22.43 6.50 -6.86
CA ASP A 28 22.02 5.10 -7.08
C ASP A 28 23.10 4.13 -6.58
N VAL A 29 24.38 4.38 -6.90
CA VAL A 29 25.52 3.55 -6.45
C VAL A 29 25.67 3.59 -4.93
N VAL A 30 25.42 4.74 -4.30
CA VAL A 30 25.53 4.90 -2.85
C VAL A 30 24.40 4.17 -2.14
N ASP A 31 23.17 4.30 -2.63
CA ASP A 31 21.99 3.62 -2.11
C ASP A 31 22.16 2.10 -2.21
N GLU A 32 22.52 1.58 -3.40
CA GLU A 32 22.82 0.15 -3.60
C GLU A 32 23.95 -0.32 -2.67
N GLY A 33 24.99 0.49 -2.49
CA GLY A 33 26.10 0.18 -1.59
C GLY A 33 25.66 0.03 -0.13
N PHE A 34 24.73 0.87 0.33
CA PHE A 34 24.18 0.77 1.68
C PHE A 34 23.22 -0.42 1.84
N GLU A 35 22.43 -0.75 0.83
CA GLU A 35 21.60 -1.96 0.84
C GLU A 35 22.45 -3.23 1.02
N VAL A 36 23.57 -3.33 0.30
CA VAL A 36 24.52 -4.45 0.43
C VAL A 36 25.16 -4.46 1.82
N PHE A 37 25.58 -3.30 2.33
CA PHE A 37 26.15 -3.20 3.67
C PHE A 37 25.15 -3.63 4.75
N GLU A 38 23.89 -3.24 4.63
CA GLU A 38 22.83 -3.65 5.54
C GLU A 38 22.62 -5.17 5.53
N GLN A 39 22.55 -5.77 4.34
CA GLN A 39 22.39 -7.22 4.18
C GLN A 39 23.55 -7.98 4.84
N GLN A 40 24.80 -7.54 4.60
CA GLN A 40 25.98 -8.17 5.22
C GLN A 40 26.01 -7.99 6.74
N ALA A 41 25.59 -6.83 7.24
CA ALA A 41 25.51 -6.59 8.68
C ALA A 41 24.49 -7.52 9.34
N LEU A 42 23.35 -7.78 8.70
CA LEU A 42 22.35 -8.73 9.16
C LEU A 42 22.86 -10.18 9.13
N GLU A 43 23.55 -10.58 8.05
CA GLU A 43 24.16 -11.91 7.96
C GLU A 43 25.20 -12.17 9.06
N LEU A 44 26.02 -11.17 9.40
CA LEU A 44 27.01 -11.26 10.47
C LEU A 44 26.38 -11.33 11.87
N LEU A 45 25.21 -10.73 12.05
CA LEU A 45 24.48 -10.75 13.32
C LEU A 45 23.91 -12.15 13.63
N GLY A 46 23.59 -12.95 12.61
CA GLY A 46 23.08 -14.31 12.76
C GLY A 46 21.58 -14.35 13.06
N ASP A 47 21.14 -15.32 13.88
CA ASP A 47 19.72 -15.51 14.23
C ASP A 47 19.33 -14.55 15.36
N VAL A 48 18.95 -13.33 14.96
CA VAL A 48 18.64 -12.21 15.85
C VAL A 48 17.16 -11.90 15.74
N SER A 49 16.53 -11.52 16.85
CA SER A 49 15.08 -11.28 16.87
C SER A 49 14.66 -10.16 15.91
N GLU A 50 13.41 -10.20 15.43
CA GLU A 50 12.86 -9.19 14.52
C GLU A 50 12.90 -7.77 15.12
N ASP A 51 12.82 -7.64 16.44
CA ASP A 51 12.96 -6.35 17.14
C ASP A 51 14.40 -5.81 17.10
N GLU A 52 15.39 -6.69 17.18
CA GLU A 52 16.82 -6.33 17.14
C GLU A 52 17.28 -6.00 15.71
N THR A 53 16.78 -6.70 14.69
CA THR A 53 17.04 -6.35 13.28
C THR A 53 16.39 -5.03 12.91
N ASN A 54 15.17 -4.77 13.38
CA ASN A 54 14.50 -3.49 13.20
C ASN A 54 15.22 -2.35 13.94
N GLN A 55 15.74 -2.58 15.15
CA GLN A 55 16.59 -1.59 15.84
C GLN A 55 17.90 -1.31 15.10
N LEU A 56 18.54 -2.31 14.50
CA LEU A 56 19.76 -2.11 13.71
C LEU A 56 19.49 -1.25 12.47
N ARG A 57 18.41 -1.59 11.75
CA ARG A 57 17.99 -0.92 10.52
C ARG A 57 17.50 0.51 10.77
N LYS A 58 16.61 0.71 11.74
CA LYS A 58 15.95 2.01 11.98
C LYS A 58 16.61 2.87 13.04
N ASP A 59 17.16 2.27 14.11
CA ASP A 59 17.42 3.02 15.34
C ASP A 59 18.90 3.19 15.70
N LYS A 60 19.85 2.40 15.17
CA LYS A 60 21.19 2.34 15.79
C LYS A 60 22.44 2.35 14.89
N GLY A 61 22.35 2.25 13.56
CA GLY A 61 23.60 2.22 12.79
C GLY A 61 23.49 2.62 11.32
N VAL A 62 22.93 1.73 10.51
CA VAL A 62 23.06 1.83 9.05
C VAL A 62 22.38 3.08 8.50
N SER A 63 21.13 3.33 8.88
CA SER A 63 20.39 4.54 8.46
C SER A 63 21.06 5.84 8.93
N SER A 64 21.65 5.86 10.13
CA SER A 64 22.34 7.04 10.65
C SER A 64 23.65 7.31 9.91
N ILE A 65 24.44 6.26 9.62
CA ILE A 65 25.68 6.37 8.86
C ILE A 65 25.38 6.78 7.40
N SER A 66 24.39 6.15 6.78
CA SER A 66 23.90 6.50 5.46
C SER A 66 23.48 7.97 5.39
N GLY A 67 22.68 8.44 6.36
CA GLY A 67 22.29 9.85 6.42
C GLY A 67 23.45 10.84 6.53
N ILE A 68 24.49 10.53 7.33
CA ILE A 68 25.69 11.38 7.46
C ILE A 68 26.46 11.41 6.14
N ILE A 69 26.61 10.25 5.49
CA ILE A 69 27.32 10.14 4.22
C ILE A 69 26.55 10.85 3.11
N GLN A 70 25.23 10.69 3.05
CA GLN A 70 24.37 11.36 2.10
C GLN A 70 24.43 12.88 2.27
N GLU A 71 24.31 13.40 3.50
CA GLU A 71 24.39 14.85 3.74
C GLU A 71 25.77 15.42 3.32
N ALA A 72 26.85 14.68 3.56
CA ALA A 72 28.18 15.08 3.15
C ALA A 72 28.34 15.04 1.62
N LEU A 73 27.78 14.01 0.98
CA LEU A 73 27.80 13.80 -0.46
C LEU A 73 27.00 14.89 -1.18
N ASP A 74 25.78 15.17 -0.75
CA ASP A 74 24.90 16.21 -1.30
C ASP A 74 25.61 17.56 -1.33
N LYS A 75 26.25 17.95 -0.21
CA LYS A 75 27.02 19.20 -0.14
C LYS A 75 28.18 19.24 -1.13
N ARG A 76 28.85 18.10 -1.37
CA ARG A 76 29.96 18.02 -2.32
C ARG A 76 29.45 18.04 -3.77
N LEU A 77 28.36 17.35 -4.06
CA LEU A 77 27.73 17.32 -5.37
C LEU A 77 27.17 18.69 -5.74
N ASP A 78 26.57 19.41 -4.80
CA ASP A 78 26.13 20.80 -4.97
C ASP A 78 27.30 21.73 -5.36
N MET A 79 28.44 21.59 -4.68
CA MET A 79 29.63 22.39 -4.98
C MET A 79 30.21 22.01 -6.35
N TRP A 80 30.23 20.71 -6.66
CA TRP A 80 30.70 20.19 -7.94
C TRP A 80 29.82 20.66 -9.09
N GLU A 81 28.50 20.60 -8.96
CA GLU A 81 27.54 21.12 -9.95
C GLU A 81 27.80 22.60 -10.24
N LYS A 82 27.87 23.43 -9.18
CA LYS A 82 28.15 24.86 -9.33
C LYS A 82 29.47 25.11 -10.04
N TYR A 83 30.51 24.36 -9.69
CA TYR A 83 31.81 24.44 -10.36
C TYR A 83 31.71 24.09 -11.84
N ASN A 84 31.00 23.01 -12.20
CA ASN A 84 30.86 22.60 -13.59
C ASN A 84 30.10 23.63 -14.41
N LEU A 85 28.98 24.15 -13.90
CA LEU A 85 28.21 25.19 -14.59
C LEU A 85 28.99 26.49 -14.75
N GLN A 86 29.82 26.85 -13.77
CA GLN A 86 30.59 28.09 -13.79
C GLN A 86 31.89 28.02 -14.57
N HIS A 87 32.50 26.84 -14.72
CA HIS A 87 33.87 26.72 -15.23
C HIS A 87 34.07 25.66 -16.31
N CYS A 88 33.31 24.56 -16.28
CA CYS A 88 33.46 23.48 -17.27
C CYS A 88 32.54 23.72 -18.49
N PHE A 89 31.32 24.19 -18.22
CA PHE A 89 30.29 24.44 -19.21
C PHE A 89 29.99 25.93 -19.42
N SER A 90 30.89 26.79 -18.98
CA SER A 90 30.82 28.23 -19.24
C SER A 90 31.69 28.61 -20.42
N VAL A 91 31.21 29.57 -21.21
CA VAL A 91 31.98 30.17 -22.29
C VAL A 91 32.63 31.43 -21.73
N PRO A 92 33.97 31.55 -21.75
CA PRO A 92 34.63 32.76 -21.29
C PRO A 92 34.16 33.99 -22.07
N GLU A 93 33.98 35.10 -21.37
CA GLU A 93 33.54 36.35 -21.98
C GLU A 93 34.52 36.79 -23.09
N GLY A 94 33.99 37.09 -24.28
CA GLY A 94 34.80 37.43 -25.46
C GLY A 94 35.19 36.24 -26.34
N PHE A 95 34.86 35.01 -25.96
CA PHE A 95 34.87 33.86 -26.86
C PHE A 95 33.50 33.70 -27.51
N SER A 96 33.47 33.83 -28.82
CA SER A 96 32.35 33.37 -29.64
C SER A 96 32.83 32.17 -30.45
N LEU A 97 31.95 31.21 -30.70
CA LEU A 97 32.27 30.19 -31.69
C LEU A 97 32.52 30.90 -33.01
N PRO A 98 33.46 30.39 -33.83
CA PRO A 98 33.49 30.77 -35.24
C PRO A 98 32.07 30.58 -35.73
N LYS A 99 31.45 31.66 -36.24
CA LYS A 99 30.20 31.51 -36.95
C LYS A 99 30.47 30.43 -37.97
N THR A 100 29.72 29.33 -37.89
CA THR A 100 29.61 28.39 -38.98
C THR A 100 28.94 29.18 -40.10
N ASP A 101 29.72 30.05 -40.74
CA ASP A 101 29.46 30.50 -42.07
C ASP A 101 29.51 29.21 -42.85
N THR A 102 28.33 28.67 -43.14
CA THR A 102 28.08 27.70 -44.19
C THR A 102 28.41 28.32 -45.56
N SER A 103 29.50 29.08 -45.66
CA SER A 103 30.17 29.40 -46.89
C SER A 103 30.98 28.16 -47.25
N GLY A 104 30.29 27.22 -47.87
CA GLY A 104 30.86 26.00 -48.44
C GLY A 104 31.88 26.34 -49.52
N ASP A 105 33.10 26.67 -49.12
CA ASP A 105 34.17 26.94 -50.08
C ASP A 105 35.55 26.41 -49.68
N THR A 106 35.68 25.66 -48.58
CA THR A 106 36.99 25.03 -48.30
C THR A 106 36.93 23.84 -47.35
N LEU A 107 36.37 22.70 -47.79
CA LEU A 107 37.01 21.38 -47.64
C LEU A 107 36.11 20.30 -48.23
N MET A 108 36.63 19.62 -49.25
CA MET A 108 36.18 18.33 -49.78
C MET A 108 34.75 18.27 -50.33
N ASP A 109 34.67 18.12 -51.64
CA ASP A 109 33.68 17.35 -52.39
C ASP A 109 32.97 16.31 -51.50
N HIS A 110 31.89 16.72 -50.81
CA HIS A 110 31.08 15.82 -50.02
C HIS A 110 30.23 15.08 -51.05
N ASP A 111 30.78 13.97 -51.52
CA ASP A 111 30.24 13.12 -52.56
C ASP A 111 28.73 12.92 -52.29
N ALA A 112 27.89 13.23 -53.27
CA ALA A 112 26.44 13.06 -53.18
C ALA A 112 26.06 11.60 -52.82
N CYS A 113 26.96 10.63 -53.03
CA CYS A 113 26.81 9.27 -52.54
C CYS A 113 26.91 9.13 -51.01
N THR A 114 27.67 9.97 -50.31
CA THR A 114 27.78 9.95 -48.84
C THR A 114 26.50 10.43 -48.16
N ASP A 115 25.86 11.45 -48.73
CA ASP A 115 24.61 12.02 -48.22
C ASP A 115 23.43 11.06 -48.41
N ALA A 116 23.34 10.41 -49.58
CA ALA A 116 22.30 9.40 -49.86
C ALA A 116 22.44 8.13 -48.99
N GLU A 117 23.66 7.72 -48.65
CA GLU A 117 23.90 6.58 -47.75
C GLU A 117 23.57 6.95 -46.29
N LEU A 118 23.86 8.18 -45.86
CA LEU A 118 23.44 8.70 -44.55
C LEU A 118 21.93 8.74 -44.42
N ASP A 119 21.22 9.26 -45.42
CA ASP A 119 19.75 9.26 -45.46
C ASP A 119 19.18 7.84 -45.36
N LYS A 120 19.77 6.89 -46.06
CA LYS A 120 19.37 5.48 -46.00
C LYS A 120 19.61 4.86 -44.62
N GLN A 121 20.74 5.15 -43.97
CA GLN A 121 21.01 4.70 -42.61
C GLN A 121 20.03 5.32 -41.62
N LEU A 122 19.69 6.60 -41.83
CA LEU A 122 18.77 7.33 -40.97
C LEU A 122 17.34 6.78 -41.11
N ASP A 123 16.90 6.45 -42.33
CA ASP A 123 15.62 5.78 -42.56
C ASP A 123 15.60 4.36 -41.98
N TYR A 124 16.69 3.60 -42.10
CA TYR A 124 16.84 2.30 -41.44
C TYR A 124 16.72 2.41 -39.91
N LEU A 125 17.36 3.42 -39.29
CA LEU A 125 17.27 3.65 -37.85
C LEU A 125 15.88 4.09 -37.41
N ARG A 126 15.19 4.92 -38.21
CA ARG A 126 13.79 5.31 -37.97
C ARG A 126 12.86 4.10 -38.03
N GLU A 127 13.03 3.24 -39.03
CA GLU A 127 12.27 2.00 -39.15
C GLU A 127 12.52 1.09 -37.95
N LYS A 128 13.78 0.86 -37.59
CA LYS A 128 14.16 0.05 -36.42
C LYS A 128 13.59 0.62 -35.12
N LEU A 129 13.64 1.94 -34.92
CA LEU A 129 13.07 2.60 -33.75
C LEU A 129 11.55 2.43 -33.71
N SER A 130 10.87 2.50 -34.86
CA SER A 130 9.43 2.26 -34.94
C SER A 130 9.05 0.83 -34.59
N GLU A 131 9.87 -0.14 -34.99
CA GLU A 131 9.69 -1.55 -34.67
C GLU A 131 9.89 -1.82 -33.18
N GLU A 132 10.97 -1.28 -32.59
CA GLU A 132 11.23 -1.39 -31.15
C GLU A 132 10.16 -0.67 -30.31
N ARG A 133 9.64 0.47 -30.77
CA ARG A 133 8.50 1.14 -30.13
C ARG A 133 7.27 0.23 -30.09
N ARG A 134 6.95 -0.40 -31.23
CA ARG A 134 5.83 -1.36 -31.31
C ARG A 134 6.03 -2.55 -30.36
N LYS A 135 7.24 -3.11 -30.31
CA LYS A 135 7.58 -4.20 -29.36
C LYS A 135 7.44 -3.75 -27.91
N SER A 136 7.90 -2.55 -27.58
CA SER A 136 7.77 -1.97 -26.24
C SER A 136 6.30 -1.78 -25.83
N GLU A 137 5.46 -1.27 -26.74
CA GLU A 137 4.02 -1.11 -26.50
C GLU A 137 3.31 -2.47 -26.35
N GLU A 138 3.76 -3.51 -27.05
CA GLU A 138 3.28 -4.87 -26.88
C GLU A 138 3.66 -5.45 -25.52
N LEU A 139 4.94 -5.34 -25.14
CA LEU A 139 5.42 -5.78 -23.83
C LEU A 139 4.71 -5.05 -22.68
N GLN A 140 4.49 -3.74 -22.81
CA GLN A 140 3.77 -2.96 -21.80
C GLN A 140 2.32 -3.42 -21.64
N ARG A 141 1.66 -3.79 -22.75
CA ARG A 141 0.30 -4.38 -22.71
C ARG A 141 0.30 -5.74 -22.01
N GLU A 142 1.26 -6.60 -22.31
CA GLU A 142 1.40 -7.90 -21.66
C GLU A 142 1.66 -7.74 -20.16
N LEU A 143 2.58 -6.86 -19.78
CA LEU A 143 2.91 -6.60 -18.39
C LEU A 143 1.69 -6.07 -17.61
N HIS A 144 0.90 -5.18 -18.22
CA HIS A 144 -0.36 -4.73 -17.64
C HIS A 144 -1.38 -5.88 -17.47
N ALA A 145 -1.49 -6.77 -18.47
CA ALA A 145 -2.38 -7.93 -18.39
C ALA A 145 -1.97 -8.89 -17.25
N VAL A 146 -0.67 -9.17 -17.10
CA VAL A 146 -0.13 -10.00 -16.03
C VAL A 146 -0.39 -9.37 -14.66
N ARG A 147 -0.13 -8.07 -14.48
CA ARG A 147 -0.44 -7.36 -13.23
C ARG A 147 -1.92 -7.47 -12.86
N LYS A 148 -2.81 -7.28 -13.83
CA LYS A 148 -4.26 -7.40 -13.61
C LYS A 148 -4.65 -8.82 -13.19
N GLN A 149 -4.05 -9.84 -13.81
CA GLN A 149 -4.28 -11.22 -13.44
C GLN A 149 -3.76 -11.51 -12.01
N SER A 150 -2.58 -11.01 -11.65
CA SER A 150 -2.02 -11.14 -10.30
C SER A 150 -2.96 -10.55 -9.25
N ILE A 151 -3.51 -9.36 -9.48
CA ILE A 151 -4.48 -8.73 -8.56
C ILE A 151 -5.74 -9.59 -8.42
N THR A 152 -6.22 -10.15 -9.53
CA THR A 152 -7.40 -11.01 -9.53
C THR A 152 -7.16 -12.30 -8.75
N ASN A 153 -5.97 -12.89 -8.89
CA ASN A 153 -5.56 -14.08 -8.14
C ASN A 153 -5.46 -13.79 -6.63
N MET A 154 -4.80 -12.69 -6.23
CA MET A 154 -4.73 -12.28 -4.83
C MET A 154 -6.13 -12.07 -4.22
N LEU A 155 -7.05 -11.45 -4.97
CA LEU A 155 -8.44 -11.28 -4.52
C LEU A 155 -9.16 -12.63 -4.38
N ALA A 156 -8.97 -13.54 -5.34
CA ALA A 156 -9.56 -14.87 -5.29
C ALA A 156 -9.03 -15.68 -4.10
N GLU A 157 -7.73 -15.58 -3.81
CA GLU A 157 -7.10 -16.20 -2.64
C GLU A 157 -7.68 -15.64 -1.33
N SER A 158 -7.79 -14.32 -1.21
CA SER A 158 -8.37 -13.66 -0.03
C SER A 158 -9.85 -14.04 0.20
N VAL A 159 -10.64 -14.11 -0.87
CA VAL A 159 -12.05 -14.56 -0.79
C VAL A 159 -12.12 -16.01 -0.35
N ASN A 160 -11.27 -16.87 -0.91
CA ASN A 160 -11.23 -18.29 -0.56
C ASN A 160 -10.77 -18.51 0.90
N GLU A 161 -9.82 -17.72 1.38
CA GLU A 161 -9.38 -17.74 2.77
C GLU A 161 -10.50 -17.26 3.71
N SER A 162 -11.19 -16.18 3.37
CA SER A 162 -12.35 -15.69 4.14
C SER A 162 -13.49 -16.72 4.18
N LEU A 163 -13.72 -17.43 3.07
CA LEU A 163 -14.73 -18.49 2.99
C LEU A 163 -14.35 -19.69 3.87
N LYS A 164 -13.07 -20.11 3.85
CA LYS A 164 -12.58 -21.13 4.78
C LYS A 164 -12.69 -20.70 6.23
N GLN A 165 -12.41 -19.44 6.55
CA GLN A 165 -12.60 -18.90 7.90
C GLN A 165 -14.08 -18.92 8.30
N LEU A 166 -15.02 -18.66 7.37
CA LEU A 166 -16.45 -18.79 7.63
C LEU A 166 -16.89 -20.25 7.86
N GLU A 167 -16.29 -21.19 7.15
CA GLU A 167 -16.53 -22.63 7.36
C GLU A 167 -15.90 -23.14 8.67
N GLN A 168 -14.76 -22.60 9.07
CA GLN A 168 -14.05 -22.97 10.31
C GLN A 168 -14.62 -22.28 11.55
N THR A 169 -15.08 -21.04 11.43
CA THR A 169 -15.89 -20.42 12.47
C THR A 169 -17.19 -21.21 12.53
N SER A 170 -17.52 -21.75 13.70
CA SER A 170 -18.67 -22.64 13.87
C SER A 170 -20.00 -21.90 13.77
N VAL A 171 -20.13 -20.94 12.84
CA VAL A 171 -21.34 -20.16 12.55
C VAL A 171 -22.51 -21.11 12.27
N GLN A 172 -22.25 -22.24 11.63
CA GLN A 172 -23.28 -23.24 11.39
C GLN A 172 -23.69 -24.01 12.67
N ASP A 173 -22.74 -24.39 13.52
CA ASP A 173 -23.04 -25.06 14.81
C ASP A 173 -23.70 -24.10 15.79
N SER A 174 -23.21 -22.87 15.91
CA SER A 174 -23.78 -21.83 16.76
C SER A 174 -25.15 -21.37 16.28
N PHE A 175 -25.41 -21.35 14.96
CA PHE A 175 -26.76 -21.18 14.41
C PHE A 175 -27.68 -22.35 14.77
N GLN A 176 -27.18 -23.58 14.73
CA GLN A 176 -27.95 -24.77 15.10
C GLN A 176 -28.26 -24.82 16.61
N GLU A 177 -27.32 -24.44 17.47
CA GLU A 177 -27.53 -24.29 18.92
C GLU A 177 -28.52 -23.17 19.24
N MET A 178 -28.42 -22.03 18.55
CA MET A 178 -29.38 -20.93 18.69
C MET A 178 -30.81 -21.36 18.32
N MET A 179 -30.96 -22.11 17.21
CA MET A 179 -32.26 -22.67 16.83
C MET A 179 -32.80 -23.64 17.87
N LYS A 180 -31.94 -24.47 18.47
CA LYS A 180 -32.32 -25.39 19.55
C LYS A 180 -32.79 -24.64 20.79
N MET A 181 -32.04 -23.63 21.23
CA MET A 181 -32.41 -22.80 22.39
C MET A 181 -33.71 -22.03 22.16
N ALA A 182 -33.94 -21.51 20.96
CA ALA A 182 -35.19 -20.85 20.60
C ALA A 182 -36.40 -21.81 20.67
N ALA A 183 -36.23 -23.04 20.18
CA ALA A 183 -37.27 -24.08 20.27
C ALA A 183 -37.57 -24.48 21.73
N GLU A 184 -36.53 -24.59 22.57
CA GLU A 184 -36.70 -24.87 23.99
C GLU A 184 -37.41 -23.73 24.74
N LEU A 185 -37.07 -22.48 24.44
CA LEU A 185 -37.75 -21.31 24.99
C LEU A 185 -39.22 -21.29 24.61
N GLN A 186 -39.54 -21.56 23.34
CA GLN A 186 -40.92 -21.64 22.87
C GLN A 186 -41.70 -22.74 23.60
N GLY A 187 -41.11 -23.93 23.76
CA GLY A 187 -41.71 -25.01 24.52
C GLY A 187 -41.95 -24.66 25.99
N LYS A 188 -40.99 -24.00 26.65
CA LYS A 188 -41.14 -23.53 28.04
C LYS A 188 -42.24 -22.47 28.16
N MET A 189 -42.32 -21.52 27.23
CA MET A 189 -43.35 -20.48 27.22
C MET A 189 -44.76 -21.07 27.04
N GLU A 190 -44.91 -22.08 26.18
CA GLU A 190 -46.18 -22.80 26.03
C GLU A 190 -46.56 -23.58 27.29
N SER A 191 -45.58 -24.20 27.96
CA SER A 191 -45.82 -24.91 29.22
C SER A 191 -46.24 -23.96 30.35
N LEU A 192 -45.60 -22.79 30.46
CA LEU A 192 -45.96 -21.71 31.39
C LEU A 192 -47.39 -21.20 31.12
N LYS A 193 -47.75 -21.00 29.85
CA LYS A 193 -49.11 -20.60 29.46
C LYS A 193 -50.16 -21.64 29.89
N LYS A 194 -49.89 -22.93 29.70
CA LYS A 194 -50.76 -24.03 30.14
C LYS A 194 -50.87 -24.12 31.66
N LYS A 195 -49.75 -23.95 32.38
CA LYS A 195 -49.71 -23.96 33.85
C LYS A 195 -50.47 -22.77 34.44
N GLY A 196 -50.30 -21.58 33.88
CA GLY A 196 -51.06 -20.38 34.28
C GLY A 196 -52.57 -20.52 34.05
N LEU A 197 -52.98 -21.16 32.95
CA LEU A 197 -54.39 -21.48 32.70
C LEU A 197 -54.94 -22.48 33.73
N ALA A 198 -54.18 -23.54 34.04
CA ALA A 198 -54.57 -24.55 35.03
C ALA A 198 -54.60 -24.00 36.47
N GLU A 199 -53.67 -23.12 36.84
CA GLU A 199 -53.65 -22.44 38.14
C GLU A 199 -54.79 -21.43 38.27
N MET A 200 -55.12 -20.70 37.20
CA MET A 200 -56.29 -19.81 37.16
C MET A 200 -57.60 -20.60 37.28
N GLU A 201 -57.69 -21.76 36.66
CA GLU A 201 -58.85 -22.66 36.75
C GLU A 201 -58.97 -23.29 38.15
N SER A 202 -57.87 -23.75 38.74
CA SER A 202 -57.80 -24.22 40.13
C SER A 202 -58.21 -23.13 41.14
N SER A 203 -57.80 -21.88 40.90
CA SER A 203 -58.17 -20.72 41.71
C SER A 203 -59.66 -20.37 41.60
N ARG A 204 -60.26 -20.53 40.40
CA ARG A 204 -61.71 -20.39 40.21
C ARG A 204 -62.47 -21.51 40.93
N THR A 205 -62.02 -22.75 40.84
CA THR A 205 -62.66 -23.90 41.49
C THR A 205 -62.59 -23.81 43.03
N LYS A 206 -61.45 -23.37 43.59
CA LYS A 206 -61.33 -23.08 45.04
C LYS A 206 -62.27 -21.96 45.50
N ARG A 207 -62.47 -20.93 44.68
CA ARG A 207 -63.41 -19.82 44.97
C ARG A 207 -64.88 -20.27 44.93
N ILE A 208 -65.20 -21.30 44.16
CA ILE A 208 -66.55 -21.88 44.07
C ILE A 208 -66.82 -22.82 45.27
N TYR A 209 -65.80 -23.55 45.77
CA TYR A 209 -65.96 -24.52 46.86
C TYR A 209 -65.88 -23.91 48.27
N CYS A 210 -65.38 -22.68 48.42
CA CYS A 210 -65.41 -21.92 49.67
C CYS A 210 -66.05 -20.54 49.47
N PRO A 211 -67.38 -20.42 49.55
CA PRO A 211 -68.02 -19.11 49.63
C PRO A 211 -68.07 -18.66 51.10
N ASN A 212 -67.38 -17.55 51.38
CA ASN A 212 -67.34 -16.76 52.63
C ASN A 212 -66.38 -17.19 53.74
N ASN A 213 -65.26 -16.46 53.81
CA ASN A 213 -64.91 -15.70 55.01
C ASN A 213 -64.50 -14.29 54.55
N ASP A 214 -65.49 -13.41 54.41
CA ASP A 214 -65.25 -11.98 54.25
C ASP A 214 -65.18 -11.33 55.63
N GLN A 215 -64.08 -10.61 55.89
CA GLN A 215 -64.11 -9.36 56.66
C GLN A 215 -62.88 -8.49 56.34
N THR A 216 -63.12 -7.52 55.46
CA THR A 216 -62.62 -6.12 55.52
C THR A 216 -61.12 -5.87 55.63
N LEU A 217 -60.51 -5.37 54.54
CA LEU A 217 -59.93 -4.01 54.53
C LEU A 217 -59.67 -3.54 53.10
N VAL A 218 -60.31 -2.42 52.74
CA VAL A 218 -59.95 -1.61 51.57
C VAL A 218 -58.60 -0.97 51.83
N HIS A 219 -57.59 -1.19 50.98
CA HIS A 219 -56.63 -0.18 50.47
C HIS A 219 -55.59 -0.80 49.50
N PRO A 220 -54.90 0.01 48.67
CA PRO A 220 -54.97 -0.13 47.22
C PRO A 220 -53.74 -0.81 46.61
N VAL A 221 -53.94 -1.25 45.37
CA VAL A 221 -52.97 -1.40 44.27
C VAL A 221 -51.59 -0.82 44.60
N ASN A 222 -50.64 -1.69 44.91
CA ASN A 222 -49.23 -1.44 44.68
C ASN A 222 -48.65 -2.68 43.99
N GLY A 223 -48.22 -2.48 42.75
CA GLY A 223 -47.59 -3.51 41.94
C GLY A 223 -46.21 -3.88 42.48
N PHE A 224 -45.78 -5.07 42.10
CA PHE A 224 -44.39 -5.51 41.94
C PHE A 224 -43.39 -4.95 42.97
N SER A 225 -43.39 -5.46 44.18
CA SER A 225 -42.27 -5.28 45.10
C SER A 225 -42.18 -6.44 46.08
N ASP A 226 -41.83 -7.61 45.56
CA ASP A 226 -41.13 -8.66 46.31
C ASP A 226 -40.58 -9.66 45.27
N MET A 227 -39.64 -9.18 44.46
CA MET A 227 -38.68 -10.06 43.79
C MET A 227 -37.35 -9.84 44.49
N ASP A 228 -36.90 -10.87 45.20
CA ASP A 228 -35.53 -10.98 45.67
C ASP A 228 -34.59 -11.04 44.45
N LEU A 229 -33.90 -9.92 44.23
CA LEU A 229 -32.95 -9.68 43.12
C LEU A 229 -31.71 -10.58 43.19
N SER A 230 -31.57 -11.40 44.23
CA SER A 230 -30.47 -12.36 44.41
C SER A 230 -30.48 -13.52 43.39
N SER A 231 -31.57 -13.68 42.64
CA SER A 231 -31.71 -14.75 41.63
C SER A 231 -31.24 -14.38 40.22
N LEU A 232 -30.75 -13.15 40.01
CA LEU A 232 -30.24 -12.67 38.71
C LEU A 232 -28.70 -12.68 38.60
N GLN A 233 -28.00 -13.08 39.66
CA GLN A 233 -26.53 -13.13 39.68
C GLN A 233 -25.94 -14.44 39.12
N GLU A 234 -26.74 -15.24 38.41
CA GLU A 234 -26.28 -16.46 37.73
C GLU A 234 -26.19 -16.28 36.20
N PHE A 235 -26.37 -15.06 35.69
CA PHE A 235 -26.30 -14.73 34.26
C PHE A 235 -25.04 -13.96 33.84
N GLU A 236 -24.04 -13.80 34.72
CA GLU A 236 -22.76 -13.13 34.39
C GLU A 236 -21.62 -14.10 34.01
N SER A 237 -21.91 -15.38 33.83
CA SER A 237 -20.92 -16.30 33.25
C SER A 237 -21.57 -17.18 32.19
N PHE A 238 -21.59 -16.69 30.95
CA PHE A 238 -21.30 -17.44 29.71
C PHE A 238 -21.14 -16.45 28.55
#